data_AF-A0AAD6UW56-F1
#
_entry.id   AF-A0AAD6UW56-F1
#
_cell.length_a   1.000
_cell.length_b   1.000
_cell.length_c   1.000
_cell.angle_alpha   90.00
_cell.angle_beta   90.00
_cell.angle_gamma   90.00
#
_symmetry.space_group_name_H-M   'P 1'
#
loop_
_entity.id
_entity.type
_entity.pdbx_description
1 polymer ?
#
loop_
_entity_poly.entity_id
_entity_poly.type
_entity_poly.pdbx_seq_one_letter_code
_entity_poly.pdbx_strand_id
1 'polypeptide(L)'
;YDDWEFQTRADLRKKGVLPIVLGNETRPLGSDNSKAVKAWFSKRDVATAAIIARLDPSQFAHVRDFEEDPAGMWARLSEMYQSSSLGGVVVTWRQFYALRKPDDASTMRTHI
;
A
#
# COMPACT_ATOMS: atom_id res chain seq x y z
N TYR A 1 -4.28 5.26 -8.58
CA TYR A 1 -5.06 4.59 -7.53
C TYR A 1 -5.65 3.30 -8.10
N ASP A 2 -6.39 3.40 -9.20
CA ASP A 2 -7.14 2.27 -9.77
C ASP A 2 -6.29 1.14 -10.36
N ASP A 3 -5.14 1.44 -10.99
CA ASP A 3 -4.37 0.39 -11.71
C ASP A 3 -3.74 -0.65 -10.78
N TRP A 4 -3.16 -0.23 -9.65
CA TRP A 4 -2.55 -1.16 -8.69
C TRP A 4 -3.60 -2.04 -8.02
N GLU A 5 -4.70 -1.45 -7.55
CA GLU A 5 -5.77 -2.21 -6.88
C GLU A 5 -6.40 -3.21 -7.86
N PHE A 6 -6.70 -2.77 -9.09
CA PHE A 6 -7.30 -3.61 -10.12
C PHE A 6 -6.41 -4.79 -10.50
N GLN A 7 -5.12 -4.54 -10.77
CA GLN A 7 -4.16 -5.59 -11.14
C GLN A 7 -3.93 -6.57 -10.00
N THR A 8 -3.79 -6.08 -8.76
CA THR A 8 -3.53 -6.93 -7.60
C THR A 8 -4.75 -7.78 -7.28
N ARG A 9 -5.98 -7.23 -7.35
CA ARG A 9 -7.22 -8.01 -7.18
C ARG A 9 -7.40 -9.07 -8.27
N ALA A 10 -7.02 -8.79 -9.52
CA ALA A 10 -7.06 -9.79 -10.58
C ALA A 10 -6.11 -10.97 -10.30
N ASP A 11 -4.88 -10.69 -9.84
CA ASP A 11 -3.91 -11.74 -9.47
C ASP A 11 -4.37 -12.56 -8.25
N LEU A 12 -4.89 -11.89 -7.22
CA LEU A 12 -5.43 -12.55 -6.02
C LEU A 12 -6.65 -13.42 -6.32
N ARG A 13 -7.51 -13.00 -7.26
CA ARG A 13 -8.63 -13.82 -7.76
C ARG A 13 -8.15 -15.05 -8.50
N LYS A 14 -7.16 -14.89 -9.40
CA LYS A 14 -6.54 -16.01 -10.13
C LYS A 14 -5.94 -17.05 -9.16
N LYS A 15 -5.39 -16.59 -8.04
CA LYS A 15 -4.82 -17.45 -6.98
C LYS A 15 -5.85 -17.97 -5.97
N GLY A 16 -7.10 -17.52 -6.03
CA GLY A 16 -8.17 -17.97 -5.13
C GLY A 16 -8.04 -17.49 -3.68
N VAL A 17 -7.22 -16.48 -3.42
CA VAL A 17 -6.90 -15.98 -2.06
C VAL A 17 -7.52 -14.63 -1.73
N LEU A 18 -8.21 -14.01 -2.68
CA LEU A 18 -8.89 -12.73 -2.47
C LEU A 18 -9.81 -12.71 -1.23
N PRO A 19 -10.58 -13.76 -0.89
CA PRO A 19 -11.44 -13.74 0.31
C PRO A 19 -10.68 -13.54 1.62
N ILE A 20 -9.47 -14.10 1.75
CA ILE A 20 -8.61 -13.90 2.93
C ILE A 20 -8.13 -12.45 3.00
N VAL A 21 -7.70 -11.89 1.87
CA VAL A 21 -7.20 -10.50 1.81
C VAL A 21 -8.29 -9.47 2.14
N LEU A 22 -9.53 -9.75 1.75
CA LEU A 22 -10.67 -8.89 2.07
C LEU A 22 -11.21 -9.10 3.50
N GLY A 23 -10.64 -10.01 4.29
CA GLY A 23 -11.11 -10.34 5.63
C GLY A 23 -12.40 -11.17 5.67
N ASN A 24 -12.86 -11.70 4.53
CA ASN A 24 -14.07 -12.52 4.45
C ASN A 24 -13.85 -13.98 4.89
N GLU A 25 -12.60 -14.47 4.82
CA GLU A 25 -12.22 -15.81 5.25
C GLU A 25 -11.34 -15.73 6.51
N THR A 26 -11.96 -15.94 7.67
CA THR A 26 -11.28 -15.93 8.98
C THR A 26 -10.65 -17.28 9.29
N ARG A 27 -9.68 -17.30 10.22
CA ARG A 27 -9.03 -18.54 10.69
C ARG A 27 -10.09 -19.57 11.13
N PRO A 28 -10.05 -20.80 10.59
CA PRO A 28 -10.97 -21.87 10.98
C PRO A 28 -10.81 -22.24 12.46
N LEU A 29 -11.90 -22.65 13.10
CA LEU A 29 -11.87 -23.21 14.46
C LEU A 29 -11.15 -24.57 14.45
N GLY A 30 -10.19 -24.75 15.36
CA GLY A 30 -9.47 -26.01 15.52
C GLY A 30 -8.03 -25.83 15.98
N SER A 31 -7.32 -26.95 16.12
CA SER A 31 -5.88 -26.93 16.38
C SER A 31 -5.10 -26.57 15.12
N ASP A 32 -3.88 -26.04 15.29
CA ASP A 32 -2.98 -25.74 14.19
C ASP A 32 -2.62 -26.96 13.33
N ASN A 33 -2.78 -28.16 13.89
CA ASN A 33 -2.54 -29.41 13.19
C ASN A 33 -3.71 -29.87 12.32
N SER A 34 -4.88 -29.25 12.43
CA SER A 34 -6.03 -29.60 11.61
C SER A 34 -5.77 -29.28 10.14
N LYS A 35 -6.30 -30.12 9.25
CA LYS A 35 -6.16 -29.94 7.80
C LYS A 35 -6.70 -28.58 7.33
N ALA A 36 -7.80 -28.13 7.94
CA ALA A 36 -8.43 -26.85 7.61
C ALA A 36 -7.54 -25.66 8.00
N VAL A 37 -6.96 -25.66 9.21
CA VAL A 37 -6.07 -24.57 9.67
C VAL A 37 -4.77 -24.54 8.86
N LYS A 38 -4.18 -25.70 8.53
CA LYS A 38 -3.00 -25.76 7.64
C LYS A 38 -3.28 -25.23 6.24
N ALA A 39 -4.43 -25.58 5.66
CA ALA A 39 -4.83 -25.05 4.36
C ALA A 39 -5.05 -23.54 4.40
N TRP A 40 -5.61 -23.02 5.50
CA TRP A 40 -5.77 -21.58 5.70
C TRP A 40 -4.42 -20.86 5.81
N PHE A 41 -3.47 -21.37 6.61
CA PHE A 41 -2.11 -20.81 6.68
C PHE A 41 -1.43 -20.79 5.30
N SER A 42 -1.53 -21.87 4.53
CA SER A 42 -0.96 -21.91 3.18
C SER A 42 -1.58 -20.86 2.25
N LYS A 43 -2.91 -20.66 2.29
CA LYS A 43 -3.56 -19.60 1.53
C LYS A 43 -3.15 -18.20 2.01
N ARG A 44 -3.03 -18.00 3.33
CA ARG A 44 -2.56 -16.76 3.94
C ARG A 44 -1.17 -16.39 3.44
N ASP A 45 -0.23 -17.34 3.48
CA ASP A 45 1.15 -17.10 3.06
C ASP A 45 1.22 -16.81 1.54
N VAL A 46 0.41 -17.50 0.72
CA VAL A 46 0.26 -17.20 -0.71
C VAL A 46 -0.32 -15.80 -0.94
N ALA A 47 -1.29 -15.39 -0.12
CA ALA A 47 -1.89 -14.06 -0.20
C ALA A 47 -0.86 -12.97 0.13
N THR A 48 -0.14 -13.11 1.25
CA THR A 48 0.91 -12.19 1.67
C THR A 48 1.99 -12.07 0.59
N ALA A 49 2.49 -13.20 0.07
CA ALA A 49 3.51 -13.19 -0.98
C ALA A 49 3.00 -12.53 -2.28
N ALA A 50 1.74 -12.74 -2.65
CA ALA A 50 1.15 -12.13 -3.83
C ALA A 50 1.02 -10.60 -3.70
N ILE A 51 0.67 -10.11 -2.51
CA ILE A 51 0.62 -8.66 -2.24
C ILE A 51 2.03 -8.07 -2.31
N ILE A 52 3.00 -8.64 -1.59
CA ILE A 52 4.39 -8.14 -1.55
C ILE A 52 5.01 -8.12 -2.96
N ALA A 53 4.77 -9.14 -3.78
CA ALA A 53 5.27 -9.21 -5.15
C ALA A 53 4.77 -8.08 -6.07
N ARG A 54 3.70 -7.37 -5.68
CA ARG A 54 3.12 -6.24 -6.41
C ARG A 54 3.47 -4.88 -5.81
N LEU A 55 4.23 -4.85 -4.73
CA LEU A 55 4.66 -3.61 -4.08
C LEU A 55 6.03 -3.16 -4.57
N ASP A 56 6.22 -1.85 -4.60
CA ASP A 56 7.54 -1.27 -4.78
C ASP A 56 8.36 -1.44 -3.49
N PRO A 57 9.69 -1.63 -3.57
CA PRO A 57 10.54 -1.82 -2.39
C PRO A 57 10.46 -0.69 -1.35
N SER A 58 10.14 0.53 -1.78
CA SER A 58 9.93 1.69 -0.91
C SER A 58 8.73 1.52 0.04
N GLN A 59 7.78 0.64 -0.30
CA GLN A 59 6.54 0.43 0.45
C GLN A 59 6.66 -0.71 1.47
N PHE A 60 7.73 -1.52 1.41
CA PHE A 60 7.93 -2.67 2.30
C PHE A 60 7.98 -2.27 3.78
N ALA A 61 8.52 -1.09 4.10
CA ALA A 61 8.57 -0.58 5.47
C ALA A 61 7.18 -0.40 6.09
N HIS A 62 6.13 -0.18 5.29
CA HIS A 62 4.76 0.03 5.78
C HIS A 62 3.98 -1.26 6.01
N VAL A 63 4.45 -2.38 5.48
CA VAL A 63 3.74 -3.67 5.50
C VAL A 63 4.45 -4.75 6.31
N ARG A 64 5.67 -4.49 6.77
CA ARG A 64 6.51 -5.46 7.50
C ARG A 64 5.88 -5.94 8.81
N ASP A 65 5.07 -5.12 9.46
CA ASP A 65 4.38 -5.52 10.70
C ASP A 65 3.14 -6.40 10.45
N PHE A 66 2.76 -6.63 9.19
CA PHE A 66 1.56 -7.35 8.77
C PHE A 66 1.87 -8.67 8.04
N GLU A 67 3.08 -9.23 8.19
CA GLU A 67 3.49 -10.47 7.52
C GLU A 67 2.50 -11.64 7.76
N GLU A 68 1.91 -11.70 8.96
CA GLU A 68 0.93 -12.72 9.35
C GLU A 68 -0.53 -12.30 9.15
N ASP A 69 -0.79 -11.06 8.69
CA ASP A 69 -2.12 -10.50 8.50
C ASP A 69 -2.25 -9.85 7.11
N PRO A 70 -2.56 -10.66 6.07
CA PRO A 70 -2.74 -10.14 4.71
C PRO A 70 -3.91 -9.16 4.59
N ALA A 71 -4.92 -9.23 5.48
CA ALA A 71 -6.05 -8.31 5.47
C ALA A 71 -5.64 -6.94 6.02
N GLY A 72 -4.92 -6.92 7.14
CA GLY A 72 -4.31 -5.70 7.69
C GLY A 72 -3.32 -5.06 6.71
N MET A 73 -2.50 -5.87 6.04
CA MET A 73 -1.59 -5.41 4.98
C MET A 73 -2.35 -4.69 3.86
N TRP A 74 -3.43 -5.29 3.35
CA TRP A 74 -4.25 -4.70 2.29
C TRP A 74 -4.94 -3.40 2.72
N ALA A 75 -5.47 -3.35 3.95
CA ALA A 75 -6.09 -2.15 4.49
C ALA A 75 -5.09 -0.99 4.61
N ARG A 76 -3.88 -1.25 5.13
CA ARG A 76 -2.84 -0.24 5.28
C ARG A 76 -2.35 0.30 3.94
N LEU A 77 -2.19 -0.57 2.95
CA LEU A 77 -1.83 -0.17 1.59
C LEU A 77 -2.92 0.67 0.95
N SER A 78 -4.18 0.25 1.09
CA SER A 78 -5.33 1.00 0.57
C SER A 78 -5.36 2.42 1.15
N GLU A 79 -5.18 2.55 2.47
CA GLU A 79 -5.08 3.86 3.15
C GLU A 79 -3.92 4.71 2.58
N MET A 80 -2.73 4.13 2.43
CA MET A 80 -1.55 4.82 1.90
C MET A 80 -1.77 5.30 0.45
N TYR A 81 -2.38 4.49 -0.40
CA TYR A 81 -2.67 4.87 -1.78
C TYR A 81 -3.79 5.92 -1.85
N GLN A 82 -4.78 5.89 -0.94
CA GLN A 82 -5.83 6.90 -0.83
C GLN A 82 -5.28 8.25 -0.34
N SER A 83 -4.40 8.24 0.67
CA SER A 83 -3.75 9.45 1.18
C SER A 83 -2.82 10.08 0.15
N SER A 84 -2.12 9.24 -0.62
CA SER A 84 -1.23 9.68 -1.69
C SER A 84 -1.99 10.27 -2.88
N SER A 85 -3.19 9.76 -3.20
CA SER A 85 -3.95 10.22 -4.37
C SER A 85 -4.63 11.58 -4.19
N LEU A 86 -5.14 11.90 -2.98
CA LEU A 86 -5.92 13.13 -2.77
C LEU A 86 -5.13 14.27 -2.07
N GLY A 87 -4.22 13.96 -1.14
CA GLY A 87 -3.45 14.97 -0.41
C GLY A 87 -2.02 15.14 -0.91
N GLY A 88 -1.35 14.04 -1.23
CA GLY A 88 0.06 14.02 -1.63
C GLY A 88 0.33 14.75 -2.95
N VAL A 89 -0.53 14.55 -3.95
CA VAL A 89 -0.42 15.22 -5.25
C VAL A 89 -0.57 16.74 -5.07
N VAL A 90 -1.61 17.22 -4.38
CA VAL A 90 -1.85 18.65 -4.17
C VAL A 90 -0.74 19.32 -3.35
N VAL A 91 -0.22 18.66 -2.31
CA VAL A 91 0.90 19.17 -1.50
C VAL A 91 2.20 19.19 -2.30
N THR A 92 2.49 18.15 -3.08
CA THR A 92 3.68 18.07 -3.93
C THR A 92 3.62 19.11 -5.05
N TRP A 93 2.45 19.31 -5.68
CA TRP A 93 2.26 20.41 -6.64
C TRP A 93 2.38 21.77 -5.97
N ARG A 94 1.81 22.00 -4.77
CA ARG A 94 1.98 23.26 -4.03
C ARG A 94 3.44 23.53 -3.68
N GLN A 95 4.20 22.53 -3.25
CA GLN A 95 5.63 22.66 -2.99
C GLN A 95 6.42 22.92 -4.28
N PHE A 96 6.07 22.26 -5.38
CA PHE A 96 6.67 22.47 -6.70
C PHE A 96 6.36 23.87 -7.27
N TYR A 97 5.14 24.37 -7.10
CA TYR A 97 4.75 25.74 -7.47
C TYR A 97 5.35 26.80 -6.52
N ALA A 98 5.53 26.49 -5.23
CA ALA A 98 6.25 27.34 -4.29
C ALA A 98 7.76 27.40 -4.56
N LEU A 99 8.32 26.42 -5.27
CA LEU A 99 9.72 26.37 -5.68
C LEU A 99 10.03 27.23 -6.93
N ARG A 100 9.04 27.87 -7.56
CA ARG A 100 9.29 28.74 -8.72
C ARG A 100 9.32 30.22 -8.36
N LYS A 101 10.57 30.67 -8.13
CA LYS A 101 11.15 32.04 -8.09
C LYS A 101 10.65 33.05 -7.04
N PRO A 102 11.56 33.55 -6.18
CA PRO A 102 11.62 34.99 -5.91
C PRO A 102 12.23 35.68 -7.14
N ASP A 103 11.40 36.22 -8.04
CA ASP A 103 11.78 37.37 -8.87
C ASP A 103 11.28 38.59 -8.12
N ASP A 104 12.08 39.12 -7.19
CA ASP A 104 12.52 40.52 -7.22
C ASP A 104 13.40 40.82 -6.00
N ALA A 105 14.71 40.84 -6.21
CA ALA A 105 15.63 41.61 -5.38
C ALA A 105 16.79 42.09 -6.25
N SER A 106 16.46 42.70 -7.39
CA SER A 106 17.40 43.54 -8.11
C SER A 106 16.98 44.99 -7.91
N THR A 107 17.51 45.63 -6.88
CA THR A 107 17.86 47.06 -7.03
C THR A 107 19.08 47.36 -6.19
N MET A 108 20.19 47.56 -6.89
CA MET A 108 21.41 48.18 -6.41
C MET A 108 21.08 49.42 -5.58
N ARG A 109 21.51 49.46 -4.32
CA ARG A 109 21.53 50.69 -3.53
C ARG A 109 22.98 51.12 -3.34
N THR A 110 23.49 51.86 -4.33
CA THR A 110 24.61 52.77 -4.15
C THR A 110 24.27 53.73 -3.01
N HIS A 111 25.11 53.79 -2.00
CA HIS A 111 25.16 54.94 -1.09
C HIS A 111 26.58 55.49 -1.07
N ILE A 112 26.58 56.81 -1.15
CA ILE A 112 27.67 57.77 -1.32
C ILE A 112 28.53 57.84 -0.06
#